data_AF-A0A937I9Q0-F1
#
_entry.id   AF-A0A937I9Q0-F1
#
_cell.length_a   1.000
_cell.length_b   1.000
_cell.length_c   1.000
_cell.angle_alpha   90.00
_cell.angle_beta   90.00
_cell.angle_gamma   90.00
#
_symmetry.space_group_name_H-M   'P 1'
#
loop_
_entity.id
_entity.type
_entity.pdbx_description
1 polymer ?
#
loop_
_entity_poly.entity_id
_entity_poly.type
_entity_poly.pdbx_seq_one_letter_code
_entity_poly.pdbx_strand_id
1 'polypeptide(L)' 'APVSLRRVGWTPDTLEVGMVVNVTGNRSRAEGTHGLCCVRMTREDGGPVLEGGRVREANTN' A
#
# COMPACT_ATOMS: atom_id res chain seq x y z
N ALA A 1 -3.40 12.71 -10.65
CA ALA A 1 -3.98 11.62 -9.85
C ALA A 1 -5.42 11.97 -9.47
N PRO A 2 -6.37 11.00 -9.58
CA PRO A 2 -7.72 11.12 -9.03
C PRO A 2 -7.72 11.68 -7.60
N VAL A 3 -8.75 12.45 -7.24
CA VAL A 3 -8.83 13.17 -5.95
C VAL A 3 -8.79 12.20 -4.75
N SER A 4 -9.37 11.02 -4.89
CA SER A 4 -9.36 9.96 -3.86
C SER A 4 -7.94 9.53 -3.49
N LEU A 5 -7.06 9.36 -4.47
CA LEU A 5 -5.66 8.99 -4.25
C LEU A 5 -4.87 10.12 -3.57
N ARG A 6 -5.07 11.37 -4.01
CA ARG A 6 -4.43 12.53 -3.38
C ARG A 6 -4.83 12.70 -1.92
N ARG A 7 -6.09 12.45 -1.57
CA ARG A 7 -6.59 12.52 -0.18
C ARG A 7 -5.92 11.49 0.73
N VAL A 8 -5.58 10.32 0.18
CA VAL A 8 -4.80 9.32 0.90
C VAL A 8 -3.29 9.55 0.75
N GLY A 9 -2.83 10.77 0.46
CA GLY A 9 -1.41 11.10 0.43
C GLY A 9 -0.63 10.53 -0.76
N TRP A 10 -1.32 9.92 -1.74
CA TRP A 10 -0.69 9.41 -2.96
C TRP A 10 -0.64 10.51 -4.00
N THR A 11 0.48 11.22 -4.01
CA THR A 11 0.84 12.22 -5.00
C THR A 11 1.98 11.66 -5.86
N PRO A 12 2.20 12.21 -7.06
CA PRO A 12 3.37 11.85 -7.84
C PRO A 12 4.68 11.99 -7.05
N ASP A 13 4.79 12.94 -6.12
CA ASP A 13 6.00 13.16 -5.31
C ASP A 13 6.18 12.14 -4.17
N THR A 14 5.12 11.47 -3.74
CA THR A 14 5.17 10.49 -2.62
C THR A 14 5.12 9.04 -3.09
N LEU A 15 4.50 8.80 -4.26
CA LEU A 15 4.37 7.51 -4.93
C LEU A 15 4.49 7.75 -6.45
N GLU A 16 5.72 7.71 -6.92
CA GLU A 16 6.05 7.95 -8.33
C GLU A 16 5.60 6.80 -9.24
N VAL A 17 5.28 7.15 -10.49
CA VAL A 17 5.01 6.13 -11.51
C VAL A 17 6.29 5.33 -11.76
N GLY A 18 6.18 4.01 -11.65
CA GLY A 18 7.33 3.10 -11.77
C GLY A 18 8.03 2.78 -10.44
N MET A 19 7.61 3.38 -9.33
CA MET A 19 8.10 3.01 -8.01
C MET A 19 7.75 1.55 -7.68
N VAL A 20 8.75 0.78 -7.25
CA VAL A 20 8.56 -0.59 -6.76
C VAL A 20 8.14 -0.54 -5.30
N VAL A 21 7.14 -1.33 -4.95
CA VAL A 21 6.57 -1.42 -3.60
C VAL A 21 6.44 -2.87 -3.19
N ASN A 22 6.70 -3.12 -1.92
CA ASN A 22 6.42 -4.39 -1.28
C ASN A 22 4.95 -4.44 -0.88
N VAL A 23 4.28 -5.56 -1.13
CA VAL A 23 2.85 -5.73 -0.86
C VAL A 23 2.65 -6.99 -0.03
N THR A 24 1.93 -6.85 1.07
CA THR A 24 1.49 -7.96 1.92
C THR A 24 -0.01 -7.91 2.10
N GLY A 25 -0.68 -9.05 2.09
CA GLY A 25 -2.13 -9.10 2.21
C GLY A 25 -2.67 -10.52 2.02
N ASN A 26 -3.98 -10.65 2.09
CA ASN A 26 -4.65 -11.94 1.93
C ASN A 26 -4.91 -12.20 0.45
N ARG A 27 -4.35 -13.28 -0.09
CA ARG A 27 -4.61 -13.70 -1.48
C ARG A 27 -6.11 -14.01 -1.66
N SER A 28 -6.64 -13.67 -2.82
CA SER A 28 -7.98 -14.08 -3.23
C SER A 28 -8.12 -15.60 -3.14
N ARG A 29 -9.27 -16.04 -2.63
CA ARG A 29 -9.59 -17.47 -2.43
C ARG A 29 -10.47 -18.03 -3.55
N ALA A 30 -11.04 -17.16 -4.39
CA ALA A 30 -11.89 -17.60 -5.50
C ALA A 30 -11.04 -18.22 -6.61
N GLU A 31 -11.47 -19.37 -7.12
CA GLU A 31 -10.78 -20.09 -8.18
C GLU A 31 -10.61 -19.22 -9.43
N GLY A 32 -9.43 -19.30 -10.05
CA GLY A 32 -9.08 -18.52 -11.25
C GLY A 32 -8.85 -17.02 -11.03
N THR A 33 -9.01 -16.51 -9.80
CA THR A 33 -8.83 -15.08 -9.52
C THR A 33 -7.43 -14.75 -8.99
N HIS A 34 -6.98 -13.54 -9.33
CA HIS A 34 -5.71 -13.00 -8.88
C HIS A 34 -5.98 -11.65 -8.23
N GLY A 35 -5.77 -11.57 -6.92
CA GLY A 35 -6.00 -10.36 -6.15
C GLY A 35 -5.50 -10.51 -4.73
N LEU A 36 -5.28 -9.38 -4.06
CA LEU A 36 -4.93 -9.30 -2.66
C LEU A 36 -5.94 -8.40 -1.94
N CYS A 37 -6.56 -8.89 -0.87
CA CYS A 37 -7.32 -8.06 0.05
C CYS A 37 -6.40 -7.47 1.11
N CYS A 38 -6.87 -6.33 1.65
CA CYS A 38 -6.45 -5.90 2.98
C CYS A 38 -4.94 -5.60 2.99
N VAL A 39 -4.48 -5.00 1.90
CA VAL A 39 -3.07 -4.88 1.58
C VAL A 39 -2.41 -3.84 2.46
N ARG A 40 -1.26 -4.21 3.02
CA ARG A 40 -0.26 -3.27 3.51
C ARG A 40 0.84 -3.13 2.47
N MET A 41 1.10 -1.90 2.09
CA MET A 41 2.12 -1.55 1.11
C MET A 41 3.25 -0.79 1.80
N THR A 42 4.48 -1.22 1.53
CA THR A 42 5.69 -0.50 1.92
C THR A 42 6.51 -0.20 0.68
N ARG A 43 7.34 0.83 0.76
CA ARG A 43 8.40 1.09 -0.21
C ARG A 43 9.37 -0.09 -0.23
N GLU A 44 10.22 -0.13 -1.26
CA GLU A 44 11.25 -1.16 -1.39
C GLU A 44 12.17 -1.22 -0.16
N ASP A 45 12.48 -0.06 0.42
CA ASP A 45 13.28 0.10 1.65
C ASP A 45 12.55 -0.30 2.96
N GLY A 46 11.28 -0.73 2.86
CA GLY A 46 10.45 -1.09 4.01
C GLY A 46 9.74 0.09 4.68
N GLY A 47 9.99 1.32 4.24
CA GLY A 47 9.28 2.51 4.70
C GLY A 47 7.79 2.47 4.31
N PRO A 48 6.90 3.13 5.08
CA PRO A 48 5.48 3.12 4.74
C PRO A 48 5.25 3.84 3.40
N VAL A 49 4.43 3.25 2.53
CA VAL A 49 3.74 4.05 1.51
C VAL A 49 2.68 4.83 2.25
N LEU A 50 2.78 6.16 2.25
CA LEU A 50 1.90 7.02 3.04
C LEU A 50 0.45 6.82 2.60
N GLU A 51 -0.34 6.08 3.38
CA GLU A 51 -1.79 6.17 3.35
C GLU A 51 -2.21 7.42 4.14
N GLY A 52 -3.02 8.28 3.54
CA GLY A 52 -3.84 9.25 4.27
C GLY A 52 -5.00 8.56 4.96
N GLY A 53 -4.67 7.58 5.81
CA GLY A 53 -5.58 6.70 6.52
C GLY A 53 -4.95 5.94 7.69
N ARG A 54 -3.87 6.46 8.31
CA ARG A 54 -3.14 5.98 9.51
C ARG A 54 -2.48 4.59 9.42
N VAL A 55 -1.15 4.60 9.50
CA VAL A 55 -0.37 3.49 10.06
C VAL A 55 0.05 3.86 11.51
N ARG A 56 -0.28 3.00 12.48
CA ARG A 56 0.42 2.91 13.77
C ARG A 56 0.49 1.46 14.27
N GLU A 57 1.62 1.12 14.87
CA GLU A 57 2.28 -0.20 14.96
C GLU A 57 1.87 -1.09 16.14
N ALA A 58 2.32 -2.35 16.12
CA ALA A 58 2.68 -3.08 17.34
C ALA A 58 4.16 -3.49 17.29
N ASN A 59 4.94 -2.78 18.09
CA ASN A 59 6.22 -3.20 18.66
C ASN A 59 6.07 -4.65 19.18
N THR A 60 6.86 -5.60 18.70
CA THR A 60 6.91 -6.94 19.29
C THR A 60 8.27 -7.09 19.97
N ASN A 61 8.21 -6.96 21.30
CA ASN A 61 9.23 -7.41 22.24
C ASN A 61 9.15 -8.93 22.38
#